data_AF-A0A498G2V5-F1
#
_entry.id   AF-A0A498G2V5-F1
#
_cell.length_a   1.000
_cell.length_b   1.000
_cell.length_c   1.000
_cell.angle_alpha   90.00
_cell.angle_beta   90.00
_cell.angle_gamma   90.00
#
_symmetry.space_group_name_H-M   'P 1'
#
loop_
_entity.id
_entity.type
_entity.pdbx_description
1 polymer ?
#
loop_
_entity_poly.entity_id
_entity_poly.type
_entity_poly.pdbx_seq_one_letter_code
_entity_poly.pdbx_strand_id
1 'polypeptide(L)'
;AIEGADRIEPRLQPPSPAEYGLYGRPTVIHTPRTFAHIYLALSDPEETNRSGSGSATRLLTVTGDVTAPATIELGSDAHLSAVRNAVELEGSFKMACVGGVFGGVTRTLDIAPTVAGLTAAGLGTEGVVELLNDERCAVATAGDRARFASEANSGR
;
A
#
# COMPACT_ATOMS: atom_id res chain seq x y z
N ALA A 1 -5.38 -17.68 -11.89
CA ALA A 1 -6.21 -16.60 -12.45
C ALA A 1 -5.94 -16.40 -13.94
N ILE A 2 -4.82 -15.77 -14.34
CA ILE A 2 -4.55 -15.42 -15.76
C ILE A 2 -4.45 -16.65 -16.67
N GLU A 3 -3.98 -17.80 -16.15
CA GLU A 3 -3.84 -19.04 -16.94
C GLU A 3 -5.13 -19.86 -17.06
N GLY A 4 -6.27 -19.36 -16.56
CA GLY A 4 -7.55 -20.07 -16.65
C GLY A 4 -7.69 -21.27 -15.70
N ALA A 5 -6.91 -21.32 -14.61
CA ALA A 5 -7.06 -22.35 -13.59
C ALA A 5 -8.45 -22.28 -12.91
N ASP A 6 -9.07 -23.45 -12.70
CA ASP A 6 -10.39 -23.58 -12.04
C ASP A 6 -10.41 -23.02 -10.61
N ARG A 7 -9.25 -22.99 -9.95
CA ARG A 7 -9.05 -22.38 -8.63
C ARG A 7 -7.87 -21.40 -8.65
N ILE A 8 -8.02 -20.29 -7.94
CA ILE A 8 -6.96 -19.30 -7.74
C ILE A 8 -6.23 -19.65 -6.44
N GLU A 9 -5.21 -20.48 -6.55
CA GLU A 9 -4.36 -20.87 -5.42
C GLU A 9 -2.95 -20.27 -5.57
N PRO A 10 -2.34 -19.76 -4.48
CA PRO A 10 -0.95 -19.35 -4.48
C PRO A 10 -0.03 -20.54 -4.77
N ARG A 11 0.93 -20.36 -5.68
CA ARG A 11 1.97 -21.36 -5.95
C ARG A 11 2.97 -21.39 -4.80
N LEU A 12 3.45 -22.59 -4.46
CA LEU A 12 4.63 -22.72 -3.60
C LEU A 12 5.83 -22.09 -4.29
N GLN A 13 6.64 -21.40 -3.50
CA GLN A 13 7.96 -20.94 -3.89
C GLN A 13 8.99 -21.65 -3.00
N PRO A 14 10.14 -22.07 -3.55
CA PRO A 14 10.62 -21.92 -4.94
C PRO A 14 9.98 -22.88 -5.97
N PRO A 15 10.12 -22.62 -7.29
CA PRO A 15 10.84 -21.51 -7.94
C PRO A 15 10.06 -20.18 -7.90
N SER A 16 10.77 -19.06 -8.08
CA SER A 16 10.14 -17.74 -8.16
C SER A 16 9.47 -17.53 -9.52
N PRO A 17 8.48 -16.62 -9.64
CA PRO A 17 7.87 -16.28 -10.92
C PRO A 17 8.87 -15.75 -11.96
N ALA A 18 9.96 -15.13 -11.50
CA ALA A 18 11.04 -14.65 -12.36
C ALA A 18 11.76 -15.79 -13.10
N GLU A 19 11.74 -17.00 -12.55
CA GLU A 19 12.31 -18.21 -13.18
C GLU A 19 11.22 -19.04 -13.86
N TYR A 20 10.08 -19.21 -13.19
CA TYR A 20 8.96 -20.03 -13.64
C TYR A 20 7.62 -19.41 -13.25
N GLY A 21 7.09 -18.56 -14.14
CA GLY A 21 5.87 -17.79 -13.95
C GLY A 21 4.74 -18.20 -14.89
N LEU A 22 4.22 -17.24 -15.64
CA LEU A 22 3.06 -17.40 -16.52
C LEU A 22 3.36 -18.39 -17.65
N TYR A 23 2.54 -19.42 -17.79
CA TYR A 23 2.70 -20.52 -18.76
C TYR A 23 4.08 -21.19 -18.69
N GLY A 24 4.66 -21.25 -17.48
CA GLY A 24 5.96 -21.83 -17.22
C GLY A 24 7.15 -21.00 -17.75
N ARG A 25 6.95 -19.72 -18.06
CA ARG A 25 7.99 -18.81 -18.54
C ARG A 25 8.45 -17.82 -17.46
N PRO A 26 9.73 -17.39 -17.47
CA PRO A 26 10.18 -16.24 -16.69
C PRO A 26 9.23 -15.06 -16.79
N THR A 27 8.68 -14.60 -15.65
CA THR A 27 7.65 -13.55 -15.61
C THR A 27 7.96 -12.52 -14.55
N VAL A 28 8.07 -11.27 -14.99
CA VAL A 28 8.21 -10.11 -14.12
C VAL A 28 6.82 -9.68 -13.65
N ILE A 29 6.65 -9.53 -12.33
CA ILE A 29 5.39 -9.11 -11.71
C ILE A 29 5.68 -7.93 -10.79
N HIS A 30 5.10 -6.77 -11.08
CA HIS A 30 5.22 -5.56 -10.27
C HIS A 30 3.91 -4.76 -10.28
N THR A 31 3.78 -3.84 -9.34
CA THR A 31 2.64 -2.92 -9.26
C THR A 31 2.68 -1.87 -10.38
N PRO A 32 1.53 -1.30 -10.79
CA PRO A 32 1.51 -0.18 -11.74
C PRO A 32 2.39 1.00 -11.31
N ARG A 33 2.47 1.27 -9.99
CA ARG A 33 3.33 2.32 -9.41
C ARG A 33 4.80 2.12 -9.77
N THR A 34 5.28 0.89 -9.68
CA THR A 34 6.66 0.54 -10.04
C THR A 34 6.94 0.81 -11.51
N PHE A 35 6.03 0.41 -12.41
CA PHE A 35 6.20 0.66 -13.84
C PHE A 35 6.11 2.15 -14.18
N ALA A 36 5.25 2.92 -13.50
CA ALA A 36 5.20 4.37 -13.66
C ALA A 36 6.52 5.05 -13.25
N HIS A 37 7.11 4.65 -12.12
CA HIS A 37 8.42 5.17 -11.72
C HIS A 37 9.54 4.77 -12.68
N ILE A 38 9.53 3.54 -13.22
CA ILE A 38 10.49 3.13 -14.26
C ILE A 38 10.33 4.02 -15.51
N TYR A 39 9.09 4.28 -15.94
CA TYR A 39 8.84 5.15 -17.08
C TYR A 39 9.38 6.58 -16.85
N LEU A 40 9.13 7.16 -15.68
CA LEU A 40 9.66 8.48 -15.32
C LEU A 40 11.19 8.48 -15.30
N ALA A 41 11.81 7.47 -14.70
CA ALA A 41 13.27 7.35 -14.64
C ALA A 41 13.94 7.24 -16.03
N LEU A 42 13.25 6.63 -16.99
CA LEU A 42 13.71 6.54 -18.38
C LEU A 42 13.44 7.82 -19.18
N SER A 43 12.40 8.58 -18.80
CA SER A 43 11.98 9.79 -19.52
C SER A 43 12.78 11.03 -19.08
N ASP A 44 13.17 11.11 -17.80
CA ASP A 44 14.05 12.14 -17.26
C ASP A 44 15.13 11.54 -16.33
N PRO A 45 16.22 10.99 -16.91
CA PRO A 45 17.29 10.39 -16.13
C PRO A 45 18.09 11.41 -15.32
N GLU A 46 18.17 12.68 -15.76
CA GLU A 46 18.94 13.73 -15.11
C GLU A 46 18.22 14.26 -13.85
N GLU A 47 16.89 14.35 -13.88
CA GLU A 47 16.07 14.62 -12.69
C GLU A 47 16.12 13.46 -11.70
N THR A 48 16.02 12.23 -12.18
CA THR A 48 16.11 11.03 -11.32
C THR A 48 17.48 10.93 -10.61
N ASN A 49 18.58 11.22 -11.32
CA ASN A 49 19.93 11.17 -10.76
C ASN A 49 20.24 12.33 -9.82
N ARG A 50 19.77 13.56 -10.12
CA ARG A 50 19.97 14.74 -9.25
C ARG A 50 19.29 14.60 -7.91
N SER A 51 18.17 13.88 -7.89
CA SER A 51 17.28 13.90 -6.75
C SER A 51 17.56 12.76 -5.75
N GLY A 52 18.50 11.85 -6.08
CA GLY A 52 18.95 10.75 -5.21
C GLY A 52 17.82 9.81 -4.79
N SER A 53 18.08 8.85 -3.89
CA SER A 53 16.98 8.05 -3.31
C SER A 53 16.01 8.88 -2.44
N GLY A 54 16.37 10.13 -2.16
CA GLY A 54 15.60 11.14 -1.41
C GLY A 54 14.60 11.96 -2.24
N SER A 55 14.36 11.59 -3.50
CA SER A 55 13.26 12.11 -4.32
C SER A 55 12.31 11.02 -4.78
N ALA A 56 12.39 9.86 -4.14
CA ALA A 56 11.40 8.83 -4.35
C ALA A 56 10.09 9.34 -3.74
N THR A 57 9.23 9.88 -4.59
CA THR A 57 7.85 10.17 -4.22
C THR A 57 7.09 8.86 -4.01
N ARG A 58 5.96 8.96 -3.31
CA ARG A 58 5.05 7.84 -3.11
C ARG A 58 3.62 8.27 -3.31
N LEU A 59 2.97 7.57 -4.23
CA LEU A 59 1.52 7.63 -4.41
C LEU A 59 0.82 6.85 -3.28
N LEU A 60 -0.02 7.57 -2.54
CA LEU A 60 -0.83 7.10 -1.42
C LEU A 60 -2.29 7.43 -1.69
N THR A 61 -3.16 6.43 -1.60
CA THR A 61 -4.60 6.60 -1.69
C THR A 61 -5.19 6.62 -0.29
N VAL A 62 -5.86 7.71 0.05
CA VAL A 62 -6.54 7.92 1.33
C VAL A 62 -7.99 7.47 1.22
N THR A 63 -8.43 6.63 2.14
CA THR A 63 -9.78 6.05 2.16
C THR A 63 -10.30 5.99 3.60
N GLY A 64 -11.44 5.32 3.83
CA GLY A 64 -12.00 5.08 5.16
C GLY A 64 -13.13 6.06 5.47
N ASP A 65 -13.13 6.60 6.68
CA ASP A 65 -14.16 7.54 7.18
C ASP A 65 -13.91 8.96 6.67
N VAL A 66 -13.82 9.09 5.35
CA VAL A 66 -13.55 10.35 4.63
C VAL A 66 -14.69 10.64 3.67
N THR A 67 -15.02 11.92 3.53
CA THR A 67 -16.12 12.37 2.65
C THR A 67 -15.87 12.00 1.20
N ALA A 68 -14.60 12.10 0.76
CA ALA A 68 -14.18 11.71 -0.58
C ALA A 68 -12.75 11.12 -0.53
N PRO A 69 -12.53 9.90 -1.05
CA PRO A 69 -11.19 9.35 -1.22
C PRO A 69 -10.35 10.18 -2.18
N ALA A 70 -9.04 10.21 -1.95
CA ALA A 70 -8.10 10.94 -2.80
C ALA A 70 -6.77 10.17 -2.94
N THR A 71 -6.10 10.32 -4.08
CA THR A 71 -4.72 9.85 -4.26
C THR A 71 -3.78 11.04 -4.25
N ILE A 72 -2.75 10.96 -3.42
CA ILE A 72 -1.81 12.04 -3.16
C ILE A 72 -0.40 11.49 -3.36
N GLU A 73 0.44 12.28 -4.00
CA GLU A 73 1.86 12.01 -4.15
C GLU A 73 2.63 12.77 -3.07
N LEU A 74 3.40 12.05 -2.25
CA LEU A 74 4.24 12.64 -1.21
C LEU A 74 5.72 12.43 -1.51
N GLY A 75 6.53 13.46 -1.30
CA GLY A 75 7.99 13.34 -1.25
C GLY A 75 8.46 12.52 -0.04
N SER A 76 9.68 12.00 -0.10
CA SER A 76 10.25 11.19 0.99
C SER A 76 10.57 11.99 2.27
N ASP A 77 10.67 13.32 2.17
CA ASP A 77 10.83 14.26 3.28
C ASP A 77 9.49 14.66 3.93
N ALA A 78 8.37 14.31 3.31
CA ALA A 78 7.04 14.53 3.86
C ALA A 78 6.70 13.52 4.97
N HIS A 79 5.52 13.69 5.57
CA HIS A 79 4.96 12.78 6.57
C HIS A 79 3.54 12.38 6.15
N LEU A 80 3.06 11.20 6.57
CA LEU A 80 1.69 10.76 6.29
C LEU A 80 0.63 11.74 6.79
N SER A 81 0.94 12.62 7.74
CA SER A 81 0.03 13.68 8.21
C SER A 81 -0.45 14.59 7.07
N ALA A 82 0.35 14.77 6.02
CA ALA A 82 -0.03 15.49 4.82
C ALA A 82 -1.24 14.85 4.12
N VAL A 83 -1.38 13.52 4.15
CA VAL A 83 -2.52 12.85 3.51
C VAL A 83 -3.84 13.13 4.23
N ARG A 84 -3.79 13.28 5.55
CA ARG A 84 -4.96 13.62 6.38
C ARG A 84 -5.41 15.05 6.17
N ASN A 85 -4.50 15.96 5.82
CA ASN A 85 -4.84 17.36 5.57
C ASN A 85 -5.46 17.59 4.18
N ALA A 86 -5.34 16.60 3.29
CA ALA A 86 -5.81 16.68 1.91
C ALA A 86 -7.19 16.03 1.69
N VAL A 87 -7.82 15.52 2.74
CA VAL A 87 -9.18 14.96 2.73
C VAL A 87 -9.99 15.49 3.91
N GLU A 88 -11.31 15.51 3.76
CA GLU A 88 -12.23 15.80 4.85
C GLU A 88 -12.58 14.50 5.59
N LEU A 89 -12.15 14.39 6.84
CA LEU A 89 -12.49 13.27 7.73
C LEU A 89 -13.87 13.49 8.35
N GLU A 90 -14.70 12.46 8.35
CA GLU A 90 -15.96 12.44 9.09
C GLU A 90 -15.65 12.20 10.57
N GLY A 91 -15.94 13.18 11.44
CA GLY A 91 -15.64 13.08 12.88
C GLY A 91 -14.16 13.35 13.21
N SER A 92 -13.67 12.74 14.30
CA SER A 92 -12.30 12.98 14.79
C SER A 92 -11.36 11.82 14.47
N PHE A 93 -10.11 12.13 14.11
CA PHE A 93 -9.11 11.09 13.81
C PHE A 93 -8.82 10.23 15.04
N LYS A 94 -8.97 8.91 14.91
CA LYS A 94 -8.66 7.94 15.97
C LYS A 94 -7.43 7.10 15.64
N MET A 95 -7.41 6.53 14.44
CA MET A 95 -6.35 5.66 13.96
C MET A 95 -6.33 5.57 12.44
N ALA A 96 -5.27 5.01 11.88
CA ALA A 96 -5.18 4.68 10.47
C ALA A 96 -4.69 3.24 10.30
N CYS A 97 -5.20 2.56 9.26
CA CYS A 97 -4.61 1.33 8.75
C CYS A 97 -3.79 1.66 7.50
N VAL A 98 -2.48 1.39 7.54
CA VAL A 98 -1.53 1.76 6.49
C VAL A 98 -0.98 0.51 5.84
N GLY A 99 -1.12 0.42 4.52
CA GLY A 99 -0.73 -0.75 3.74
C GLY A 99 -1.88 -1.67 3.36
N GLY A 100 -3.10 -1.14 3.23
CA GLY A 100 -4.29 -1.89 2.82
C GLY A 100 -4.94 -2.67 3.96
N VAL A 101 -5.87 -3.57 3.61
CA VAL A 101 -6.76 -4.28 4.56
C VAL A 101 -6.03 -5.09 5.64
N PHE A 102 -4.80 -5.52 5.36
CA PHE A 102 -3.92 -6.23 6.30
C PHE A 102 -2.69 -5.40 6.71
N GLY A 103 -2.75 -4.09 6.49
CA GLY A 103 -1.74 -3.15 6.88
C GLY A 103 -1.63 -3.00 8.40
N GLY A 104 -0.54 -2.38 8.84
CA GLY A 104 -0.35 -2.02 10.24
C GLY A 104 -1.31 -0.90 10.68
N VAL A 105 -1.66 -0.88 11.96
CA VAL A 105 -2.54 0.15 12.54
C VAL A 105 -1.71 1.11 13.39
N THR A 106 -1.92 2.42 13.20
CA THR A 106 -1.23 3.48 13.94
C THR A 106 -2.22 4.54 14.44
N ARG A 107 -1.86 5.23 15.53
CA ARG A 107 -2.56 6.43 16.03
C ARG A 107 -1.83 7.73 15.68
N THR A 108 -0.70 7.64 15.00
CA THR A 108 0.07 8.80 14.53
C THR A 108 0.34 8.67 13.04
N LEU A 109 0.29 9.81 12.35
CA LEU A 109 0.66 9.95 10.94
C LEU A 109 1.98 10.73 10.78
N ASP A 110 2.69 10.97 11.89
CA ASP A 110 4.02 11.57 11.89
C ASP A 110 5.08 10.51 11.53
N ILE A 111 4.96 9.98 10.31
CA ILE A 111 5.76 8.88 9.78
C ILE A 111 6.16 9.23 8.36
N ALA A 112 7.46 9.11 8.05
CA ALA A 112 7.95 9.29 6.70
C ALA A 112 7.35 8.24 5.74
N PRO A 113 6.86 8.61 4.55
CA PRO A 113 6.21 7.69 3.61
C PRO A 113 7.22 6.78 2.88
N THR A 114 8.42 6.58 3.41
CA THR A 114 9.45 5.70 2.83
C THR A 114 9.23 4.25 3.24
N VAL A 115 9.77 3.28 2.47
CA VAL A 115 9.71 1.86 2.86
C VAL A 115 10.36 1.65 4.23
N ALA A 116 11.49 2.29 4.50
CA ALA A 116 12.17 2.20 5.80
C ALA A 116 11.31 2.78 6.94
N GLY A 117 10.71 3.96 6.74
CA GLY A 117 9.84 4.60 7.72
C GLY A 117 8.60 3.76 8.06
N LEU A 118 7.90 3.25 7.04
CA LEU A 118 6.72 2.41 7.22
C LEU A 118 7.07 1.10 7.93
N THR A 119 8.12 0.40 7.49
CA THR A 119 8.56 -0.86 8.12
C THR A 119 8.99 -0.65 9.56
N ALA A 120 9.73 0.42 9.86
CA ALA A 120 10.15 0.75 11.22
C ALA A 120 8.95 1.02 12.16
N ALA A 121 7.86 1.56 11.61
CA ALA A 121 6.61 1.78 12.33
C ALA A 121 5.68 0.55 12.38
N GLY A 122 6.08 -0.59 11.80
CA GLY A 122 5.23 -1.80 11.71
C GLY A 122 4.03 -1.64 10.77
N LEU A 123 4.15 -0.77 9.77
CA LEU A 123 3.11 -0.48 8.78
C LEU A 123 3.37 -1.18 7.45
N GLY A 124 2.31 -1.36 6.65
CA GLY A 124 2.45 -1.96 5.32
C GLY A 124 2.91 -0.95 4.28
N THR A 125 3.53 -1.46 3.22
CA THR A 125 4.14 -0.66 2.15
C THR A 125 3.21 -0.45 0.95
N GLU A 126 2.02 -1.05 0.97
CA GLU A 126 1.00 -0.73 -0.02
C GLU A 126 0.57 0.72 0.09
N GLY A 127 0.28 1.33 -1.05
CA GLY A 127 0.00 2.77 -1.16
C GLY A 127 -1.41 3.15 -0.72
N VAL A 128 -1.90 2.59 0.38
CA VAL A 128 -3.25 2.85 0.93
C VAL A 128 -3.14 3.28 2.39
N VAL A 129 -3.79 4.39 2.72
CA VAL A 129 -3.94 4.91 4.08
C VAL A 129 -5.42 5.03 4.38
N GLU A 130 -5.96 4.08 5.12
CA GLU A 130 -7.36 4.10 5.54
C GLU A 130 -7.48 4.85 6.87
N LEU A 131 -8.15 6.00 6.88
CA LEU A 131 -8.40 6.79 8.08
C LEU A 131 -9.67 6.29 8.79
N LEU A 132 -9.57 6.13 10.10
CA LEU A 132 -10.65 5.63 10.95
C LEU A 132 -10.94 6.64 12.05
N ASN A 133 -12.21 7.04 12.16
CA ASN A 133 -12.63 8.07 13.08
C ASN A 133 -12.90 7.54 14.50
N ASP A 134 -13.32 8.43 15.40
CA ASP A 134 -13.59 8.15 16.81
C ASP A 134 -14.75 7.20 17.06
N GLU A 135 -15.68 7.08 16.11
CA GLU A 135 -16.82 6.16 16.13
C GLU A 135 -16.40 4.70 15.88
N ARG A 136 -15.22 4.45 15.28
CA ARG A 136 -14.74 3.09 14.98
C ARG A 136 -14.22 2.36 16.22
N CYS A 137 -14.76 1.18 16.53
CA CYS A 137 -14.20 0.30 17.55
C CYS A 137 -13.00 -0.49 17.01
N ALA A 138 -11.79 -0.27 17.55
CA ALA A 138 -10.58 -0.95 17.08
C ALA A 138 -10.65 -2.49 17.16
N VAL A 139 -11.33 -3.03 18.18
CA VAL A 139 -11.53 -4.48 18.34
C VAL A 139 -12.48 -5.01 17.27
N ALA A 140 -13.57 -4.28 16.97
CA ALA A 140 -14.49 -4.64 15.90
C ALA A 140 -13.78 -4.61 14.54
N THR A 141 -13.01 -3.55 14.26
CA THR A 141 -12.19 -3.45 13.04
C THR A 141 -11.24 -4.65 12.90
N ALA A 142 -10.50 -5.01 13.95
CA ALA A 142 -9.63 -6.18 13.92
C ALA A 142 -10.41 -7.49 13.65
N GLY A 143 -11.58 -7.64 14.27
CA GLY A 143 -12.49 -8.77 14.02
C GLY A 143 -12.97 -8.84 12.57
N ASP A 144 -13.32 -7.69 11.98
CA ASP A 144 -13.74 -7.61 10.58
C ASP A 144 -12.59 -7.95 9.63
N ARG A 145 -11.35 -7.54 9.94
CA ARG A 145 -10.17 -7.95 9.15
C ARG A 145 -9.89 -9.45 9.25
N ALA A 146 -10.02 -10.04 10.43
CA ALA A 146 -9.88 -11.48 10.61
C ALA A 146 -10.96 -12.27 9.88
N ARG A 147 -12.21 -11.79 9.91
CA ARG A 147 -13.33 -12.37 9.16
C ARG A 147 -13.05 -12.30 7.65
N PHE A 148 -12.66 -11.13 7.16
CA PHE A 148 -12.28 -10.95 5.75
C PHE A 148 -11.15 -11.91 5.36
N ALA A 149 -10.10 -12.06 6.18
CA ALA A 149 -9.03 -13.02 5.91
C ALA A 149 -9.56 -14.46 5.81
N SER A 150 -10.49 -14.86 6.68
CA SER A 150 -11.10 -16.19 6.65
C SER A 150 -11.95 -16.42 5.38
N GLU A 151 -12.69 -15.41 4.93
CA GLU A 151 -13.58 -15.50 3.78
C GLU A 151 -12.84 -15.38 2.44
N ALA A 152 -11.82 -14.53 2.38
CA ALA A 152 -11.04 -14.27 1.17
C ALA A 152 -9.86 -15.24 0.98
N ASN A 153 -9.61 -16.14 1.94
CA ASN A 153 -8.56 -17.12 1.85
C ASN A 153 -8.76 -18.08 0.65
N SER A 154 -7.66 -18.48 0.00
CA SER A 154 -7.68 -19.45 -1.11
C SER A 154 -7.98 -20.90 -0.69
N GLY A 155 -8.03 -21.16 0.62
CA GLY A 155 -8.18 -22.50 1.20
C GLY A 155 -6.87 -23.26 1.36
N ARG A 156 -5.74 -22.56 1.22
CA ARG A 156 -4.38 -23.11 1.27
C ARG A 156 -3.54 -22.39 2.33
#